data_AF-A0A395YMC0-F1
#
_entry.id   AF-A0A395YMC0-F1
#
_cell.length_a   1.000
_cell.length_b   1.000
_cell.length_c   1.000
_cell.angle_alpha   90.00
_cell.angle_beta   90.00
_cell.angle_gamma   90.00
#
_symmetry.space_group_name_H-M   'P 1'
#
loop_
_entity.id
_entity.type
_entity.pdbx_description
1 polymer ?
#
loop_
_entity_poly.entity_id
_entity_poly.type
_entity_poly.pdbx_seq_one_letter_code
_entity_poly.pdbx_strand_id
1 'polypeptide(L)'
;MNSKYKKDFSSGVMFFSLGLFAFLISPVVISAKGMGNAGSARIFPQFIGVGLMVLSFLLILETFISYKKSKKEGGSEEEKVKREKGKENVVIIFAAMVLVYILLFDKLGYIITTIGVTTGALFLFRVKKAYYYLIVYGVDILVYFAFTKLLFVQLP
;
A
#
# COMPACT_ATOMS: atom_id res chain seq x y z
N MET A 1 18.62 -16.56 9.83
CA MET A 1 17.58 -15.66 9.28
C MET A 1 18.24 -14.31 9.02
N ASN A 2 18.45 -13.92 7.74
CA ASN A 2 19.21 -12.70 7.42
C ASN A 2 18.56 -11.44 8.04
N SER A 3 19.38 -10.43 8.33
CA SER A 3 18.98 -9.16 8.96
C SER A 3 17.77 -8.49 8.29
N LYS A 4 17.66 -8.61 6.96
CA LYS A 4 16.55 -8.04 6.17
C LYS A 4 15.18 -8.66 6.49
N TYR A 5 15.09 -9.99 6.56
CA TYR A 5 13.83 -10.68 6.87
C TYR A 5 13.35 -10.44 8.31
N LYS A 6 14.29 -10.24 9.24
CA LYS A 6 13.94 -9.85 10.61
C LYS A 6 13.31 -8.46 10.66
N LYS A 7 13.79 -7.52 9.82
CA LYS A 7 13.23 -6.16 9.72
C LYS A 7 11.83 -6.17 9.10
N ASP A 8 11.64 -6.87 7.97
CA ASP A 8 10.34 -6.94 7.29
C ASP A 8 9.26 -7.61 8.17
N PHE A 9 9.65 -8.66 8.90
CA PHE A 9 8.78 -9.30 9.89
C PHE A 9 8.49 -8.38 11.08
N SER A 10 9.50 -7.69 11.62
CA SER A 10 9.32 -6.75 12.74
C SER A 10 8.43 -5.57 12.35
N SER A 11 8.56 -5.03 11.14
CA SER A 11 7.67 -3.99 10.64
C SER A 11 6.25 -4.51 10.46
N GLY A 12 6.07 -5.73 9.92
CA GLY A 12 4.75 -6.34 9.77
C GLY A 12 4.04 -6.54 11.10
N VAL A 13 4.74 -7.06 12.11
CA VAL A 13 4.17 -7.24 13.47
C VAL A 13 3.82 -5.90 14.11
N MET A 14 4.67 -4.87 13.95
CA MET A 14 4.44 -3.53 14.49
C MET A 14 3.23 -2.84 13.82
N PHE A 15 3.09 -2.94 12.50
CA PHE A 15 1.94 -2.37 11.80
C PHE A 15 0.64 -3.15 12.06
N PHE A 16 0.72 -4.46 12.24
CA PHE A 16 -0.44 -5.27 12.62
C PHE A 16 -0.95 -4.91 14.02
N SER A 17 -0.06 -4.75 14.99
CA SER A 17 -0.44 -4.35 16.35
C SER A 17 -1.03 -2.94 16.40
N LEU A 18 -0.46 -2.00 15.64
CA LEU A 18 -1.02 -0.65 15.48
C LEU A 18 -2.41 -0.67 14.82
N GLY A 19 -2.59 -1.46 13.76
CA GLY A 19 -3.89 -1.65 13.11
C GLY A 19 -4.94 -2.22 14.06
N LEU A 20 -4.55 -3.21 14.88
CA LEU A 20 -5.39 -3.80 15.93
C LEU A 20 -5.76 -2.83 17.03
N PHE A 21 -4.79 -2.05 17.49
CA PHE A 21 -5.04 -1.01 18.46
C PHE A 21 -6.02 0.05 17.93
N ALA A 22 -5.82 0.53 16.69
CA ALA A 22 -6.71 1.48 16.05
C ALA A 22 -8.14 0.92 15.87
N PHE A 23 -8.27 -0.36 15.51
CA PHE A 23 -9.56 -1.02 15.36
C PHE A 23 -10.31 -1.16 16.69
N LEU A 24 -9.61 -1.52 17.77
CA LEU A 24 -10.20 -1.72 19.10
C LEU A 24 -10.54 -0.39 19.81
N ILE A 25 -9.77 0.68 19.55
CA ILE A 25 -10.00 2.00 20.17
C ILE A 25 -11.05 2.83 19.45
N SER A 26 -11.18 2.67 18.12
CA SER A 26 -12.19 3.38 17.32
C SER A 26 -13.62 3.31 17.91
N PRO A 27 -14.16 2.14 18.33
CA PRO A 27 -15.48 2.08 18.94
C PRO A 27 -15.55 2.76 20.32
N VAL A 28 -14.44 2.81 21.07
CA VAL A 28 -14.40 3.36 22.44
C VAL A 28 -14.35 4.90 22.41
N VAL A 29 -13.55 5.48 21.52
CA VAL A 29 -13.36 6.94 21.41
C VAL A 29 -14.60 7.62 20.81
N ILE A 30 -15.27 6.97 19.86
CA ILE A 30 -16.36 7.58 19.09
C ILE A 30 -17.76 7.21 19.64
N SER A 31 -17.86 6.31 20.62
CA SER A 31 -19.09 6.12 21.42
C SER A 31 -19.34 7.22 22.44
N ALA A 32 -18.33 8.00 22.82
CA ALA A 32 -18.45 9.02 23.85
C ALA A 32 -19.00 10.38 23.37
N LYS A 33 -19.14 10.61 22.05
CA LYS A 33 -19.71 11.86 21.50
C LYS A 33 -20.95 11.55 20.65
N GLY A 34 -22.11 11.67 21.28
CA GLY A 34 -23.39 11.74 20.58
C GLY A 34 -23.51 13.00 19.72
N MET A 35 -24.43 12.93 18.75
CA MET A 35 -24.93 13.99 17.85
C MET A 35 -24.26 14.07 16.46
N GLY A 36 -24.98 13.54 15.45
CA GLY A 36 -24.74 13.74 14.00
C GLY A 36 -23.98 12.62 13.30
N ASN A 37 -24.67 11.78 12.51
CA ASN A 37 -24.11 10.71 11.65
C ASN A 37 -22.97 9.88 12.27
N ALA A 38 -23.16 9.38 13.50
CA ALA A 38 -22.17 8.59 14.24
C ALA A 38 -21.64 7.34 13.50
N GLY A 39 -22.31 6.90 12.43
CA GLY A 39 -21.86 5.82 11.56
C GLY A 39 -20.62 6.18 10.72
N SER A 40 -20.57 7.33 10.06
CA SER A 40 -19.50 7.65 9.09
C SER A 40 -18.15 7.97 9.74
N ALA A 41 -18.16 8.66 10.89
CA ALA A 41 -16.93 9.01 11.62
C ALA A 41 -16.16 7.77 12.14
N ARG A 42 -16.85 6.66 12.39
CA ARG A 42 -16.27 5.40 12.89
C ARG A 42 -15.67 4.55 11.78
N ILE A 43 -16.30 4.58 10.61
CA ILE A 43 -15.93 3.74 9.48
C ILE A 43 -14.55 4.13 8.93
N PHE A 44 -14.17 5.42 9.00
CA PHE A 44 -12.86 5.87 8.51
C PHE A 44 -11.67 5.28 9.28
N PRO A 45 -11.54 5.44 10.61
CA PRO A 45 -10.45 4.80 11.35
C PRO A 45 -10.48 3.27 11.28
N GLN A 46 -11.66 2.66 11.23
CA GLN A 46 -11.79 1.20 11.12
C GLN A 46 -11.31 0.68 9.77
N PHE A 47 -11.66 1.36 8.67
CA PHE A 47 -11.21 1.00 7.33
C PHE A 47 -9.68 1.04 7.21
N ILE A 48 -9.05 2.10 7.72
CA ILE A 48 -7.57 2.20 7.75
C ILE A 48 -6.96 1.10 8.62
N GLY A 49 -7.54 0.84 9.80
CA GLY A 49 -7.07 -0.22 10.70
C GLY A 49 -7.10 -1.61 10.05
N VAL A 50 -8.22 -1.96 9.41
CA VAL A 50 -8.37 -3.23 8.68
C VAL A 50 -7.42 -3.29 7.48
N GLY A 51 -7.30 -2.21 6.70
CA GLY A 51 -6.36 -2.14 5.59
C GLY A 51 -4.91 -2.39 6.04
N LEU A 52 -4.48 -1.74 7.12
CA LEU A 52 -3.17 -1.93 7.72
C LEU A 52 -2.95 -3.38 8.21
N MET A 53 -3.95 -3.99 8.85
CA MET A 53 -3.87 -5.39 9.26
C MET A 53 -3.68 -6.33 8.07
N VAL A 54 -4.49 -6.16 7.01
CA VAL A 54 -4.43 -7.00 5.81
C VAL A 54 -3.08 -6.85 5.12
N LEU A 55 -2.61 -5.62 4.91
CA LEU A 55 -1.29 -5.33 4.33
C LEU A 55 -0.16 -5.94 5.18
N SER A 56 -0.23 -5.80 6.50
CA SER A 56 0.76 -6.38 7.42
C SER A 56 0.78 -7.90 7.36
N PHE A 57 -0.40 -8.52 7.29
CA PHE A 57 -0.53 -9.97 7.16
C PHE A 57 0.03 -10.47 5.81
N LEU A 58 -0.27 -9.78 4.70
CA LEU A 58 0.29 -10.09 3.39
C LEU A 58 1.82 -9.96 3.37
N LEU A 59 2.38 -8.93 4.00
CA LEU A 59 3.84 -8.75 4.14
C LEU A 59 4.48 -9.91 4.92
N ILE A 60 3.83 -10.37 6.00
CA ILE A 60 4.30 -11.53 6.77
C ILE A 60 4.24 -12.80 5.91
N LEU A 61 3.15 -13.05 5.18
CA LEU A 61 3.03 -14.19 4.28
C LEU A 61 4.09 -14.17 3.17
N GLU A 62 4.32 -13.01 2.55
CA GLU A 62 5.37 -12.84 1.54
C GLU A 62 6.76 -13.09 2.11
N THR A 63 7.02 -12.66 3.35
CA THR A 63 8.28 -12.92 4.07
C THR A 63 8.49 -14.43 4.25
N PHE A 64 7.46 -15.17 4.64
CA PHE A 64 7.53 -16.63 4.79
C PHE A 64 7.72 -17.36 3.45
N ILE A 65 7.02 -16.94 2.39
CA ILE A 65 7.13 -17.52 1.05
C ILE A 65 8.51 -17.23 0.44
N SER A 66 8.98 -15.98 0.54
CA SER A 66 10.29 -15.54 0.04
C SER A 66 11.45 -16.15 0.80
N TYR A 67 11.29 -16.41 2.11
CA TYR A 67 12.25 -17.16 2.91
C TYR A 67 12.43 -18.60 2.39
N LYS A 68 11.34 -19.27 2.03
CA LYS A 68 11.38 -20.63 1.45
C LYS A 68 11.98 -20.64 0.03
N LYS A 69 11.74 -19.60 -0.75
CA LYS A 69 12.28 -19.45 -2.11
C LYS A 69 13.78 -19.11 -2.13
N SER A 70 14.24 -18.25 -1.22
CA SER A 70 15.67 -17.89 -1.08
C SER A 70 16.55 -19.04 -0.57
N LYS A 71 15.97 -20.10 0.01
CA LYS A 71 16.69 -21.34 0.36
C LYS A 71 16.86 -22.29 -0.84
N LYS A 72 16.08 -22.10 -1.91
CA LYS A 72 16.07 -22.97 -3.11
C LYS A 72 16.85 -22.38 -4.29
N GLU A 73 16.97 -21.06 -4.34
CA GLU A 73 17.84 -20.33 -5.28
C GLU A 73 18.94 -19.65 -4.45
N GLY A 74 20.13 -20.25 -4.42
CA GLY A 74 21.36 -19.63 -3.88
C GLY A 74 21.84 -18.47 -4.74
N GLY A 75 20.98 -17.48 -4.96
CA GLY A 75 21.32 -16.22 -5.63
C GLY A 75 22.10 -15.36 -4.65
N SER A 76 23.41 -15.29 -4.87
CA SER A 76 24.37 -14.42 -4.18
C SER A 76 23.78 -13.04 -3.88
N GLU A 77 23.98 -12.55 -2.65
CA GLU A 77 23.61 -11.20 -2.22
C GLU A 77 24.21 -10.11 -3.14
N GLU A 78 25.22 -10.45 -3.95
CA GLU A 78 25.84 -9.60 -4.96
C GLU A 78 24.88 -9.15 -6.08
N GLU A 79 23.86 -9.93 -6.46
CA GLU A 79 22.84 -9.48 -7.44
C GLU A 79 21.87 -8.44 -6.85
N LYS A 80 21.65 -8.46 -5.52
CA LYS A 80 20.80 -7.47 -4.85
C LYS A 80 21.54 -6.14 -4.66
N VAL A 81 22.85 -6.17 -4.40
CA VAL A 81 23.69 -4.98 -4.24
C VAL A 81 24.01 -4.32 -5.59
N LYS A 82 24.21 -5.07 -6.67
CA LYS A 82 24.35 -4.50 -8.03
C LYS A 82 23.09 -3.77 -8.51
N ARG A 83 21.90 -4.14 -7.98
CA ARG A 83 20.64 -3.44 -8.23
C ARG A 83 20.47 -2.13 -7.46
N GLU A 84 21.28 -1.83 -6.44
CA GLU A 84 21.16 -0.58 -5.67
C GLU A 84 21.88 0.60 -6.33
N LYS A 85 23.02 0.38 -7.00
CA LYS A 85 23.82 1.46 -7.61
C LYS A 85 23.25 2.07 -8.91
N GLY A 86 22.14 1.55 -9.45
CA GLY A 86 21.51 2.05 -10.68
C GLY A 86 20.11 2.64 -10.50
N LYS A 87 19.62 2.76 -9.26
CA LYS A 87 18.23 3.13 -8.94
C LYS A 87 18.02 4.59 -8.56
N GLU A 88 19.08 5.36 -8.38
CA GLU A 88 18.96 6.77 -7.98
C GLU A 88 18.13 7.57 -8.99
N ASN A 89 18.40 7.36 -10.28
CA ASN A 89 17.61 7.96 -11.37
C ASN A 89 16.15 7.49 -11.36
N VAL A 90 15.90 6.20 -11.03
CA VAL A 90 14.54 5.64 -10.94
C VAL A 90 13.77 6.29 -9.79
N VAL A 91 14.43 6.52 -8.65
CA VAL A 91 13.81 7.20 -7.50
C VAL A 91 13.47 8.66 -7.84
N ILE A 92 14.38 9.37 -8.51
CA ILE A 92 14.14 10.76 -8.94
C ILE A 92 12.97 10.83 -9.94
N ILE A 93 12.94 9.94 -10.94
CA ILE A 93 11.86 9.88 -11.93
C ILE A 93 10.52 9.52 -11.26
N PHE A 94 10.53 8.59 -10.31
CA PHE A 94 9.33 8.24 -9.56
C PHE A 94 8.84 9.41 -8.71
N ALA A 95 9.73 10.13 -8.03
CA ALA A 95 9.38 11.34 -7.29
C ALA A 95 8.76 12.41 -8.20
N ALA A 96 9.32 12.60 -9.41
CA ALA A 96 8.74 13.50 -10.40
C ALA A 96 7.34 13.05 -10.85
N MET A 97 7.11 11.75 -11.06
CA MET A 97 5.77 11.22 -11.35
C MET A 97 4.77 11.50 -10.22
N VAL A 98 5.19 11.42 -8.96
CA VAL A 98 4.33 11.78 -7.81
C VAL A 98 3.99 13.28 -7.81
N LEU A 99 4.93 14.15 -8.17
CA LEU A 99 4.63 15.59 -8.31
C LEU A 99 3.61 15.84 -9.43
N VAL A 100 3.77 15.17 -10.58
CA VAL A 100 2.83 15.24 -11.70
C VAL A 100 1.45 14.71 -11.28
N TYR A 101 1.40 13.63 -10.50
CA TYR A 101 0.16 13.10 -9.93
C TYR A 101 -0.59 14.17 -9.13
N ILE A 102 0.09 14.83 -8.18
CA ILE A 102 -0.53 15.84 -7.31
C ILE A 102 -1.11 17.00 -8.14
N LEU A 103 -0.39 17.45 -9.18
CA LEU A 103 -0.83 18.56 -10.04
C LEU A 103 -2.01 18.19 -10.94
N LEU A 104 -2.08 16.92 -11.38
CA LEU A 104 -3.15 16.43 -12.25
C LEU A 104 -4.37 15.96 -11.45
N PHE A 105 -4.19 15.64 -10.16
CA PHE A 105 -5.21 15.00 -9.33
C PHE A 105 -6.51 15.78 -9.33
N ASP A 106 -6.43 17.09 -9.08
CA ASP A 106 -7.61 17.98 -9.05
C ASP A 106 -8.19 18.26 -10.44
N LYS A 107 -7.42 18.05 -11.53
CA LYS A 107 -7.85 18.35 -12.90
C LYS A 107 -8.47 17.19 -13.64
N LEU A 108 -7.91 15.98 -13.46
CA LEU A 108 -8.29 14.77 -14.20
C LEU A 108 -9.04 13.76 -13.33
N GLY A 109 -9.08 13.96 -12.02
CA GLY A 109 -9.73 13.06 -11.08
C GLY A 109 -8.86 11.86 -10.67
N TYR A 110 -9.29 11.17 -9.62
CA TYR A 110 -8.58 10.08 -8.96
C TYR A 110 -8.30 8.92 -9.91
N ILE A 111 -9.30 8.45 -10.67
CA ILE A 111 -9.14 7.22 -11.48
C ILE A 111 -8.13 7.43 -12.61
N ILE A 112 -8.21 8.54 -13.35
CA ILE A 112 -7.36 8.79 -14.51
C ILE A 112 -5.91 9.02 -14.08
N THR A 113 -5.71 9.82 -13.04
CA THR A 113 -4.36 10.14 -12.55
C THR A 113 -3.69 8.96 -11.88
N THR A 114 -4.44 8.19 -11.07
CA THR A 114 -3.90 7.01 -10.39
C THR A 114 -3.50 5.95 -11.40
N ILE A 115 -4.37 5.60 -12.36
CA ILE A 115 -4.04 4.61 -13.40
C ILE A 115 -2.81 5.07 -14.19
N GLY A 116 -2.76 6.32 -14.66
CA GLY A 116 -1.61 6.80 -15.43
C GLY A 116 -0.28 6.68 -14.69
N VAL A 117 -0.28 7.05 -13.41
CA VAL A 117 0.93 7.06 -12.57
C VAL A 117 1.30 5.65 -12.12
N THR A 118 0.35 4.78 -11.79
CA THR A 118 0.62 3.39 -11.41
C THR A 118 1.11 2.57 -12.62
N THR A 119 0.54 2.77 -13.80
CA THR A 119 1.06 2.20 -15.06
C THR A 119 2.47 2.72 -15.36
N GLY A 120 2.71 4.03 -15.22
CA GLY A 120 4.02 4.65 -15.40
C GLY A 120 5.07 4.07 -14.44
N ALA A 121 4.69 3.85 -13.18
CA ALA A 121 5.54 3.22 -12.18
C ALA A 121 5.86 1.77 -12.53
N LEU A 122 4.86 0.95 -12.89
CA LEU A 122 5.06 -0.44 -13.33
C LEU A 122 5.99 -0.53 -14.55
N PHE A 123 5.84 0.41 -15.49
CA PHE A 123 6.71 0.52 -16.65
C PHE A 123 8.14 0.92 -16.27
N LEU A 124 8.31 1.90 -15.37
CA LEU A 124 9.61 2.32 -14.85
C LEU A 124 10.34 1.17 -14.13
N PHE A 125 9.61 0.36 -13.38
CA PHE A 125 10.12 -0.87 -12.75
C PHE A 125 10.28 -2.05 -13.72
N ARG A 126 9.96 -1.86 -15.02
CA ARG A 126 10.05 -2.86 -16.10
C ARG A 126 9.32 -4.16 -15.76
N VAL A 127 8.15 -4.06 -15.13
CA VAL A 127 7.31 -5.22 -14.80
C VAL A 127 6.71 -5.77 -16.10
N LYS A 128 7.17 -6.95 -16.52
CA LYS A 128 6.77 -7.57 -17.80
C LYS A 128 5.48 -8.38 -17.73
N LYS A 129 5.03 -8.77 -16.53
CA LYS A 129 3.84 -9.65 -16.40
C LYS A 129 2.56 -8.83 -16.37
N ALA A 130 1.71 -9.03 -17.38
CA ALA A 130 0.47 -8.29 -17.57
C ALA A 130 -0.52 -8.43 -16.39
N TYR A 131 -0.53 -9.57 -15.68
CA TYR A 131 -1.45 -9.76 -14.54
C TYR A 131 -1.20 -8.76 -13.40
N TYR A 132 0.02 -8.23 -13.23
CA TYR A 132 0.27 -7.21 -12.20
C TYR A 132 -0.44 -5.89 -12.51
N TYR A 133 -0.61 -5.54 -13.79
CA TYR A 133 -1.37 -4.36 -14.20
C TYR A 133 -2.85 -4.54 -13.85
N LEU A 134 -3.42 -5.73 -14.10
CA LEU A 134 -4.81 -6.05 -13.73
C LEU A 134 -5.05 -5.99 -12.22
N ILE A 135 -4.12 -6.53 -11.42
CA ILE A 135 -4.21 -6.47 -9.96
C ILE A 135 -4.19 -5.01 -9.49
N VAL A 136 -3.26 -4.20 -10.00
CA VAL A 136 -3.13 -2.79 -9.59
C VAL A 136 -4.37 -2.00 -9.94
N TYR A 137 -4.90 -2.13 -11.17
CA TYR A 137 -6.14 -1.44 -11.54
C TYR A 137 -7.34 -1.91 -10.71
N GLY A 138 -7.41 -3.20 -10.38
CA GLY A 138 -8.46 -3.72 -9.49
C GLY A 138 -8.38 -3.12 -8.08
N VAL A 139 -7.17 -2.95 -7.55
CA VAL A 139 -6.94 -2.30 -6.25
C VAL A 139 -7.32 -0.82 -6.32
N ASP A 140 -6.93 -0.10 -7.38
CA ASP A 140 -7.26 1.32 -7.56
C ASP A 140 -8.79 1.56 -7.58
N ILE A 141 -9.53 0.70 -8.30
CA ILE A 141 -11.00 0.74 -8.33
C ILE A 141 -11.58 0.42 -6.95
N LEU A 142 -11.06 -0.61 -6.27
CA LEU A 142 -11.53 -0.99 -4.94
C LEU A 142 -11.31 0.14 -3.93
N VAL A 143 -10.19 0.84 -4.00
CA VAL A 143 -9.90 2.01 -3.16
C VAL A 143 -10.88 3.13 -3.48
N TYR A 144 -11.10 3.46 -4.75
CA TYR A 144 -12.11 4.47 -5.13
C TYR A 144 -13.49 4.16 -4.56
N PHE A 145 -13.95 2.91 -4.68
CA PHE A 145 -15.23 2.47 -4.13
C PHE A 145 -15.26 2.54 -2.60
N ALA A 146 -14.19 2.13 -1.92
CA ALA A 146 -14.11 2.25 -0.47
C ALA A 146 -14.22 3.71 -0.04
N PHE A 147 -13.50 4.64 -0.67
CA PHE A 147 -13.57 6.04 -0.30
C PHE A 147 -14.93 6.68 -0.61
N THR A 148 -15.51 6.39 -1.78
CA THR A 148 -16.79 7.00 -2.18
C THR A 148 -18.01 6.37 -1.52
N LYS A 149 -18.05 5.04 -1.36
CA LYS A 149 -19.22 4.32 -0.82
C LYS A 149 -19.13 3.98 0.65
N LEU A 150 -17.93 3.66 1.14
CA LEU A 150 -17.74 3.28 2.54
C LEU A 150 -17.45 4.51 3.41
N LEU A 151 -16.65 5.45 2.90
CA LEU A 151 -16.24 6.65 3.64
C LEU A 151 -17.08 7.90 3.30
N PHE A 152 -17.94 7.83 2.28
CA PHE A 152 -18.73 8.97 1.77
C PHE A 152 -17.86 10.20 1.40
N VAL A 153 -16.58 9.97 1.10
CA VAL A 153 -15.65 11.00 0.64
C VAL A 153 -15.73 11.05 -0.88
N GLN A 154 -16.10 12.22 -1.41
CA GLN A 154 -16.09 12.44 -2.85
C GLN A 154 -14.65 12.64 -3.29
N LEU A 155 -14.11 11.66 -4.02
CA LEU A 155 -12.86 11.82 -4.73
C LEU A 155 -13.15 12.51 -6.07
N PRO A 156 -12.30 13.46 -6.51
CA PRO A 156 -12.41 14.11 -7.81
C PRO A 156 -12.37 13.11 -8.98
#